data_AF-A0A9E2HH03-F1
#
_entry.id   AF-A0A9E2HH03-F1
#
_cell.length_a   1.000
_cell.length_b   1.000
_cell.length_c   1.000
_cell.angle_alpha   90.00
_cell.angle_beta   90.00
_cell.angle_gamma   90.00
#
_symmetry.space_group_name_H-M   'P 1'
#
loop_
_entity.id
_entity.type
_entity.pdbx_description
1 polymer ?
#
loop_
_entity_poly.entity_id
_entity_poly.type
_entity_poly.pdbx_seq_one_letter_code
_entity_poly.pdbx_strand_id
1 'polypeptide(L)'
;MFGRTTTALLACIASAACSPPAAPEADKAQSPAAAAGWTRPPMIRSVQRTTDGLIFSGEAEPGARVVLRSESGPAHAAAADADGRFEIRMTSPAGDLLLRPETQVGQDAAPSPDRLLIIAGGRGPVAVLRAGGATRRLDAAPALGAVDSDGRMRLVSGEGAPGSAPIELQAGGETGQVTPDAAGRWSLVLPPAAGPDAIRVGGRDFVWPGDGPDGAAFSVERAGTGWRVNWSGPAGGRQSTWLPDPA
;
A
#
# COMPACT_ATOMS: atom_id res chain seq x y z
N MET A 1 -69.78 -50.72 -50.82
CA MET A 1 -71.18 -50.35 -51.13
C MET A 1 -71.62 -49.28 -50.15
N PHE A 2 -72.40 -48.34 -50.65
CA PHE A 2 -72.75 -47.03 -50.08
C PHE A 2 -73.46 -47.06 -48.71
N GLY A 3 -73.31 -45.97 -47.94
CA GLY A 3 -74.23 -45.59 -46.88
C GLY A 3 -73.81 -44.32 -46.12
N ARG A 4 -74.27 -43.14 -46.57
CA ARG A 4 -74.16 -41.83 -45.89
C ARG A 4 -75.44 -41.54 -45.12
N THR A 5 -75.32 -41.08 -43.87
CA THR A 5 -76.29 -40.27 -43.07
C THR A 5 -75.67 -40.14 -41.65
N THR A 6 -75.65 -39.03 -40.89
CA THR A 6 -76.53 -37.87 -40.75
C THR A 6 -75.78 -36.71 -40.06
N THR A 7 -76.18 -35.49 -40.38
CA THR A 7 -75.83 -34.17 -39.84
C THR A 7 -76.07 -34.03 -38.32
N ALA A 8 -75.17 -33.33 -37.60
CA ALA A 8 -75.52 -32.57 -36.40
C ALA A 8 -74.55 -31.38 -36.18
N LEU A 9 -75.16 -30.21 -36.06
CA LEU A 9 -74.63 -28.87 -35.82
C LEU A 9 -74.22 -28.73 -34.34
N LEU A 10 -73.05 -28.16 -34.00
CA LEU A 10 -72.89 -27.10 -32.98
C LEU A 10 -71.41 -26.78 -32.60
N ALA A 11 -71.23 -25.48 -32.33
CA ALA A 11 -70.28 -24.85 -31.40
C ALA A 11 -68.81 -24.67 -31.82
N CYS A 12 -68.56 -23.50 -32.43
CA CYS A 12 -67.28 -22.81 -32.36
C CYS A 12 -66.96 -22.40 -30.92
N ILE A 13 -65.79 -22.79 -30.42
CA ILE A 13 -65.05 -22.04 -29.39
C ILE A 13 -63.64 -21.85 -29.95
N ALA A 14 -63.38 -20.66 -30.48
CA ALA A 14 -62.03 -20.22 -30.83
C ALA A 14 -61.36 -19.73 -29.55
N SER A 15 -60.45 -20.52 -29.00
CA SER A 15 -59.51 -20.07 -27.98
C SER A 15 -58.49 -19.15 -28.64
N ALA A 16 -58.79 -17.86 -28.68
CA ALA A 16 -57.80 -16.82 -28.95
C ALA A 16 -56.82 -16.78 -27.76
N ALA A 17 -55.73 -17.54 -27.86
CA ALA A 17 -54.56 -17.34 -27.02
C ALA A 17 -53.85 -16.08 -27.53
N CYS A 18 -54.14 -14.93 -26.92
CA CYS A 18 -53.34 -13.73 -27.07
C CYS A 18 -51.98 -13.96 -26.39
N SER A 19 -50.97 -14.35 -27.17
CA SER A 19 -49.58 -14.23 -26.76
C SER A 19 -49.17 -12.75 -26.79
N PRO A 20 -48.63 -12.18 -25.70
CA PRO A 20 -47.99 -10.87 -25.77
C PRO A 20 -46.69 -10.96 -26.59
N PRO A 21 -46.34 -9.92 -27.37
CA PRO A 21 -45.10 -9.90 -28.14
C PRO A 21 -43.90 -9.89 -27.21
N ALA A 22 -42.92 -10.76 -27.49
CA ALA A 22 -41.64 -10.78 -26.80
C ALA A 22 -40.96 -9.40 -26.93
N ALA A 23 -40.58 -8.82 -25.79
CA ALA A 23 -39.74 -7.63 -25.77
C ALA A 23 -38.39 -7.96 -26.46
N PRO A 24 -37.83 -7.03 -27.25
CA PRO A 24 -36.52 -7.25 -27.86
C PRO A 24 -35.48 -7.43 -26.74
N GLU A 25 -34.73 -8.53 -26.81
CA GLU A 25 -33.60 -8.79 -25.92
C GLU A 25 -32.65 -7.61 -26.00
N ALA A 26 -32.55 -6.88 -24.89
CA ALA A 26 -31.50 -5.91 -24.70
C ALA A 26 -30.18 -6.69 -24.73
N ASP A 27 -29.43 -6.47 -25.80
CA ASP A 27 -28.05 -6.93 -25.97
C ASP A 27 -27.24 -6.38 -24.80
N LYS A 28 -27.14 -7.17 -23.72
CA LYS A 28 -26.15 -6.95 -22.68
C LYS A 28 -24.82 -7.21 -23.35
N ALA A 29 -24.24 -6.15 -23.91
CA ALA A 29 -22.82 -6.07 -24.19
C ALA A 29 -22.11 -6.59 -22.94
N GLN A 30 -21.68 -7.85 -23.02
CA GLN A 30 -20.87 -8.49 -22.01
C GLN A 30 -19.58 -7.67 -22.02
N SER A 31 -19.41 -6.84 -20.99
CA SER A 31 -18.11 -6.28 -20.64
C SER A 31 -17.10 -7.41 -20.79
N PRO A 32 -16.02 -7.24 -21.57
CA PRO A 32 -15.04 -8.29 -21.72
C PRO A 32 -14.57 -8.64 -20.32
N ALA A 33 -14.82 -9.89 -19.92
CA ALA A 33 -14.36 -10.42 -18.65
C ALA A 33 -12.90 -10.01 -18.50
N ALA A 34 -12.61 -9.29 -17.42
CA ALA A 34 -11.25 -8.95 -17.03
C ALA A 34 -10.42 -10.23 -17.19
N ALA A 35 -9.35 -10.15 -17.97
CA ALA A 35 -8.42 -11.26 -18.12
C ALA A 35 -8.10 -11.78 -16.71
N ALA A 36 -8.32 -13.08 -16.48
CA ALA A 36 -8.19 -13.75 -15.20
C ALA A 36 -6.73 -13.73 -14.69
N GLY A 37 -6.26 -12.55 -14.30
CA GLY A 37 -5.03 -12.31 -13.59
C GLY A 37 -5.31 -12.22 -12.10
N TRP A 38 -4.33 -12.63 -11.30
CA TRP A 38 -4.38 -12.42 -9.85
C TRP A 38 -4.35 -10.93 -9.52
N THR A 39 -5.30 -10.46 -8.69
CA THR A 39 -5.35 -9.06 -8.26
C THR A 39 -4.05 -8.67 -7.52
N ARG A 40 -3.51 -7.50 -7.84
CA ARG A 40 -2.25 -6.98 -7.29
C ARG A 40 -2.47 -5.97 -6.17
N PRO A 41 -1.62 -5.96 -5.13
CA PRO A 41 -1.69 -4.93 -4.11
C PRO A 41 -1.43 -3.53 -4.66
N PRO A 42 -1.91 -2.48 -3.98
CA PRO A 42 -1.72 -1.11 -4.43
C PRO A 42 -0.31 -0.64 -4.06
N MET A 43 0.24 0.25 -4.88
CA MET A 43 1.52 0.90 -4.66
C MET A 43 1.31 2.37 -4.28
N ILE A 44 1.55 2.72 -3.02
CA ILE A 44 1.54 4.12 -2.57
C ILE A 44 2.81 4.81 -3.09
N ARG A 45 2.66 5.84 -3.93
CA ARG A 45 3.78 6.55 -4.56
C ARG A 45 4.20 7.75 -3.76
N SER A 46 3.25 8.58 -3.33
CA SER A 46 3.52 9.86 -2.68
C SER A 46 2.47 10.21 -1.65
N VAL A 47 2.82 11.19 -0.82
CA VAL A 47 1.88 11.88 0.08
C VAL A 47 2.03 13.38 -0.10
N GLN A 48 0.92 14.08 -0.15
CA GLN A 48 0.86 15.53 -0.05
C GLN A 48 0.21 15.92 1.28
N ARG A 49 0.86 16.80 2.02
CA ARG A 49 0.28 17.43 3.21
C ARG A 49 -0.57 18.62 2.78
N THR A 50 -1.75 18.74 3.37
CA THR A 50 -2.68 19.85 3.17
C THR A 50 -3.03 20.47 4.52
N THR A 51 -3.74 21.60 4.54
CA THR A 51 -4.19 22.24 5.78
C THR A 51 -5.02 21.31 6.66
N ASP A 52 -5.89 20.51 6.04
CA ASP A 52 -6.90 19.70 6.76
C ASP A 52 -6.58 18.20 6.78
N GLY A 53 -5.46 17.78 6.17
CA GLY A 53 -5.22 16.35 5.99
C GLY A 53 -4.05 15.96 5.09
N LEU A 54 -4.08 14.70 4.68
CA LEU A 54 -3.12 14.05 3.80
C LEU A 54 -3.83 13.58 2.52
N ILE A 55 -3.15 13.71 1.39
CA ILE A 55 -3.57 13.14 0.11
C ILE A 55 -2.52 12.12 -0.29
N PHE A 56 -2.91 10.85 -0.38
CA PHE A 56 -2.05 9.76 -0.83
C PHE A 56 -2.34 9.46 -2.30
N SER A 57 -1.30 9.45 -3.12
CA SER A 57 -1.41 9.10 -4.53
C SER A 57 -0.61 7.83 -4.83
N GLY A 58 -1.09 7.04 -5.78
CA GLY A 58 -0.46 5.77 -6.12
C GLY A 58 -1.03 5.09 -7.34
N GLU A 59 -0.64 3.84 -7.50
CA GLU A 59 -1.06 2.96 -8.60
C GLU A 59 -1.73 1.69 -8.05
N ALA A 60 -2.79 1.25 -8.71
CA ALA A 60 -3.47 -0.01 -8.49
C ALA A 60 -4.03 -0.51 -9.83
N GLU A 61 -4.77 -1.61 -9.81
CA GLU A 61 -5.46 -2.07 -11.01
C GLU A 61 -6.53 -1.06 -11.47
N PRO A 62 -6.65 -0.79 -12.79
CA PRO A 62 -7.66 0.12 -13.30
C PRO A 62 -9.07 -0.20 -12.83
N GLY A 63 -9.79 0.81 -12.32
CA GLY A 63 -11.13 0.65 -11.77
C GLY A 63 -11.21 -0.08 -10.42
N ALA A 64 -10.09 -0.56 -9.86
CA ALA A 64 -10.09 -1.25 -8.58
C ALA A 64 -10.32 -0.28 -7.42
N ARG A 65 -10.89 -0.79 -6.33
CA ARG A 65 -11.02 -0.02 -5.09
C ARG A 65 -9.78 -0.20 -4.23
N VAL A 66 -9.10 0.89 -3.92
CA VAL A 66 -7.96 0.91 -3.00
C VAL A 66 -8.47 1.27 -1.61
N VAL A 67 -8.06 0.50 -0.60
CA VAL A 67 -8.47 0.66 0.80
C VAL A 67 -7.23 0.76 1.69
N LEU A 68 -7.19 1.77 2.56
CA LEU A 68 -6.20 1.94 3.62
C LEU A 68 -6.88 1.68 4.97
N ARG A 69 -6.46 0.62 5.68
CA ARG A 69 -7.10 0.19 6.92
C ARG A 69 -6.10 0.06 8.08
N SER A 70 -6.37 0.71 9.20
CA SER A 70 -5.66 0.51 10.47
C SER A 70 -6.14 -0.76 11.20
N GLU A 71 -5.59 -1.05 12.39
CA GLU A 71 -6.19 -2.05 13.29
C GLU A 71 -7.51 -1.56 13.91
N SER A 72 -7.60 -0.27 14.20
CA SER A 72 -8.78 0.39 14.76
C SER A 72 -9.04 1.73 14.05
N GLY A 73 -10.32 2.09 13.90
CA GLY A 73 -10.73 3.35 13.25
C GLY A 73 -11.29 3.16 11.83
N PRO A 74 -11.63 4.29 11.16
CA PRO A 74 -12.25 4.25 9.84
C PRO A 74 -11.26 3.79 8.77
N ALA A 75 -11.78 3.09 7.76
CA ALA A 75 -11.03 2.81 6.54
C ALA A 75 -11.15 4.00 5.58
N HIS A 76 -10.07 4.30 4.86
CA HIS A 76 -10.04 5.30 3.80
C HIS A 76 -9.99 4.59 2.46
N ALA A 77 -10.76 5.02 1.47
CA ALA A 77 -10.81 4.33 0.19
C ALA A 77 -11.06 5.27 -0.98
N ALA A 78 -10.55 4.90 -2.14
CA ALA A 78 -10.83 5.53 -3.42
C ALA A 78 -10.79 4.49 -4.55
N ALA A 79 -11.46 4.76 -5.66
CA ALA A 79 -11.27 3.98 -6.87
C ALA A 79 -10.01 4.45 -7.61
N ALA A 80 -9.30 3.51 -8.23
CA ALA A 80 -8.32 3.82 -9.24
C ALA A 80 -9.02 4.19 -10.56
N ASP A 81 -8.46 5.14 -11.30
CA ASP A 81 -8.98 5.55 -12.60
C ASP A 81 -8.69 4.50 -13.69
N ALA A 82 -9.02 4.85 -14.94
CA ALA A 82 -8.81 3.97 -16.09
C ALA A 82 -7.31 3.68 -16.38
N ASP A 83 -6.41 4.53 -15.89
CA ASP A 83 -4.96 4.36 -15.99
C ASP A 83 -4.37 3.69 -14.73
N GLY A 84 -5.21 3.30 -13.77
CA GLY A 84 -4.81 2.68 -12.52
C GLY A 84 -4.28 3.65 -11.47
N ARG A 85 -4.43 4.96 -11.65
CA ARG A 85 -3.99 5.96 -10.67
C ARG A 85 -5.09 6.19 -9.64
N PHE A 86 -4.72 6.37 -8.38
CA PHE A 86 -5.67 6.71 -7.33
C PHE A 86 -5.20 7.90 -6.49
N GLU A 87 -6.17 8.59 -5.88
CA GLU A 87 -5.95 9.57 -4.82
C GLU A 87 -6.88 9.28 -3.63
N ILE A 88 -6.31 9.09 -2.45
CA ILE A 88 -7.06 8.92 -1.19
C ILE A 88 -6.84 10.15 -0.32
N ARG A 89 -7.95 10.83 0.01
CA ARG A 89 -7.96 11.97 0.95
C ARG A 89 -8.26 11.47 2.36
N MET A 90 -7.49 11.95 3.33
CA MET A 90 -7.57 11.57 4.73
C MET A 90 -7.47 12.82 5.59
N THR A 91 -8.44 13.05 6.47
CA THR A 91 -8.32 14.07 7.53
C THR A 91 -7.16 13.71 8.45
N SER A 92 -6.37 14.70 8.87
CA SER A 92 -5.20 14.48 9.74
C SER A 92 -5.58 13.64 10.96
N PRO A 93 -4.96 12.46 11.17
CA PRO A 93 -5.29 11.62 12.31
C PRO A 93 -4.81 12.27 13.61
N ALA A 94 -5.42 11.89 14.74
CA ALA A 94 -5.07 12.46 16.04
C ALA A 94 -3.67 12.07 16.53
N GLY A 95 -3.12 10.95 16.03
CA GLY A 95 -1.84 10.41 16.47
C GLY A 95 -1.18 9.57 15.38
N ASP A 96 -0.46 8.54 15.80
CA ASP A 96 0.27 7.65 14.91
C ASP A 96 -0.64 6.59 14.32
N LEU A 97 -0.46 6.26 13.04
CA LEU A 97 -1.19 5.21 12.35
C LEU A 97 -0.25 4.30 11.59
N LEU A 98 -0.55 3.00 11.65
CA LEU A 98 -0.02 1.98 10.76
C LEU A 98 -1.16 1.40 9.94
N LEU A 99 -1.19 1.72 8.66
CA LEU A 99 -2.25 1.33 7.73
C LEU A 99 -1.80 0.14 6.88
N ARG A 100 -2.78 -0.70 6.53
CA ARG A 100 -2.68 -1.84 5.62
C ARG A 100 -3.35 -1.46 4.29
N PRO A 101 -2.57 -1.17 3.24
CA PRO A 101 -3.12 -0.97 1.91
C PRO A 101 -3.64 -2.28 1.32
N GLU A 102 -4.75 -2.22 0.60
CA GLU A 102 -5.36 -3.36 -0.08
C GLU A 102 -6.07 -2.90 -1.35
N THR A 103 -5.98 -3.71 -2.41
CA THR A 103 -6.78 -3.54 -3.64
C THR A 103 -7.96 -4.51 -3.58
N GLN A 104 -9.15 -4.05 -3.97
CA GLN A 104 -10.37 -4.86 -4.07
C GLN A 104 -10.96 -4.76 -5.48
N VAL A 105 -11.22 -5.91 -6.11
CA VAL A 105 -11.84 -6.03 -7.44
C VAL A 105 -12.96 -7.05 -7.36
N GLY A 106 -14.21 -6.61 -7.38
CA GLY A 106 -15.35 -7.51 -7.21
C GLY A 106 -15.32 -8.21 -5.86
N GLN A 107 -15.06 -9.52 -5.84
CA GLN A 107 -14.88 -10.33 -4.62
C GLN A 107 -13.41 -10.64 -4.31
N ASP A 108 -12.49 -10.28 -5.20
CA ASP A 108 -11.06 -10.49 -5.00
C ASP A 108 -10.46 -9.36 -4.19
N ALA A 109 -9.50 -9.71 -3.32
CA ALA A 109 -8.75 -8.76 -2.50
C ALA A 109 -7.27 -9.11 -2.51
N ALA A 110 -6.43 -8.07 -2.65
CA ALA A 110 -4.99 -8.18 -2.66
C ALA A 110 -4.38 -7.28 -1.57
N PRO A 111 -4.17 -7.81 -0.35
CA PRO A 111 -3.54 -7.05 0.72
C PRO A 111 -2.06 -6.80 0.41
N SER A 112 -1.56 -5.61 0.74
CA SER A 112 -0.16 -5.26 0.54
C SER A 112 0.75 -5.94 1.56
N PRO A 113 1.93 -6.44 1.14
CA PRO A 113 2.97 -6.84 2.08
C PRO A 113 3.53 -5.63 2.85
N ASP A 114 3.35 -4.43 2.32
CA ASP A 114 3.85 -3.19 2.91
C ASP A 114 2.85 -2.64 3.96
N ARG A 115 3.34 -1.69 4.76
CA ARG A 115 2.51 -0.86 5.66
C ARG A 115 2.72 0.61 5.32
N LEU A 116 1.67 1.40 5.48
CA LEU A 116 1.76 2.86 5.39
C LEU A 116 1.76 3.43 6.81
N LEU A 117 2.90 3.98 7.22
CA LEU A 117 3.12 4.62 8.50
C LEU A 117 2.86 6.12 8.40
N ILE A 118 2.15 6.67 9.39
CA ILE A 118 1.91 8.10 9.58
C ILE A 118 2.22 8.42 11.04
N ILE A 119 3.16 9.33 11.29
CA ILE A 119 3.52 9.76 12.66
C ILE A 119 2.94 11.14 12.98
N ALA A 120 2.51 11.34 14.22
CA ALA A 120 2.07 12.60 14.81
C ALA A 120 0.98 13.31 14.00
N GLY A 121 0.01 12.56 13.48
CA GLY A 121 -1.06 13.12 12.65
C GLY A 121 -0.62 13.57 11.26
N GLY A 122 0.51 13.04 10.76
CA GLY A 122 1.12 13.44 9.49
C GLY A 122 2.07 14.63 9.61
N ARG A 123 2.25 15.19 10.81
CA ARG A 123 3.28 16.22 11.08
C ARG A 123 4.68 15.62 11.20
N GLY A 124 4.78 14.36 11.60
CA GLY A 124 6.03 13.61 11.61
C GLY A 124 6.29 12.87 10.30
N PRO A 125 7.22 11.90 10.31
CA PRO A 125 7.50 11.05 9.16
C PRO A 125 6.26 10.34 8.61
N VAL A 126 6.25 10.17 7.29
CA VAL A 126 5.26 9.34 6.58
C VAL A 126 6.04 8.39 5.68
N ALA A 127 5.84 7.09 5.84
CA ALA A 127 6.71 6.11 5.20
C ALA A 127 5.96 4.84 4.79
N VAL A 128 6.51 4.14 3.80
CA VAL A 128 6.11 2.77 3.45
C VAL A 128 7.11 1.82 4.07
N LEU A 129 6.65 0.96 4.99
CA LEU A 129 7.46 -0.03 5.68
C LEU A 129 7.31 -1.39 5.02
N ARG A 130 8.38 -2.19 4.98
CA ARG A 130 8.39 -3.55 4.44
C ARG A 130 9.13 -4.49 5.39
N ALA A 131 8.51 -5.61 5.74
CA ALA A 131 9.14 -6.58 6.63
C ALA A 131 10.35 -7.21 5.93
N GLY A 132 11.52 -7.15 6.55
CA GLY A 132 12.79 -7.59 5.96
C GLY A 132 13.22 -6.79 4.72
N GLY A 133 12.64 -5.61 4.48
CA GLY A 133 12.93 -4.77 3.32
C GLY A 133 13.14 -3.31 3.70
N ALA A 134 13.64 -2.53 2.74
CA ALA A 134 13.96 -1.13 2.95
C ALA A 134 12.69 -0.30 3.14
N THR A 135 12.63 0.46 4.24
CA THR A 135 11.64 1.50 4.42
C THR A 135 11.85 2.63 3.42
N ARG A 136 10.75 3.16 2.88
CA ARG A 136 10.77 4.31 1.97
C ARG A 136 10.02 5.48 2.57
N ARG A 137 10.74 6.59 2.78
CA ARG A 137 10.14 7.87 3.19
C ARG A 137 9.27 8.41 2.04
N LEU A 138 8.09 8.92 2.38
CA LEU A 138 7.21 9.66 1.46
C LEU A 138 7.26 11.16 1.72
N ASP A 139 7.89 11.56 2.82
CA ASP A 139 8.11 12.94 3.22
C ASP A 139 9.58 13.35 3.06
N ALA A 140 9.86 14.64 3.23
CA ALA A 140 11.22 15.15 3.24
C ALA A 140 12.05 14.45 4.33
N ALA A 141 13.16 13.84 3.93
CA ALA A 141 14.04 13.06 4.79
C ALA A 141 15.50 13.47 4.58
N PRO A 142 16.38 13.25 5.58
CA PRO A 142 17.82 13.38 5.36
C PRO A 142 18.34 12.24 4.46
N ALA A 143 19.64 12.30 4.11
CA ALA A 143 20.26 11.33 3.21
C ALA A 143 20.04 9.87 3.67
N LEU A 144 20.24 9.59 4.96
CA LEU A 144 19.78 8.36 5.59
C LEU A 144 18.29 8.48 5.89
N GLY A 145 17.43 7.76 5.17
CA GLY A 145 15.98 7.84 5.34
C GLY A 145 15.44 6.97 6.47
N ALA A 146 16.02 5.78 6.65
CA ALA A 146 15.62 4.82 7.67
C ALA A 146 16.73 3.80 8.02
N VAL A 147 16.62 3.21 9.21
CA VAL A 147 17.34 2.01 9.64
C VAL A 147 16.30 0.98 10.09
N ASP A 148 16.18 -0.12 9.35
CA ASP A 148 15.28 -1.23 9.61
C ASP A 148 16.05 -2.38 10.28
N SER A 149 15.45 -3.03 11.28
CA SER A 149 16.02 -4.15 12.02
C SER A 149 14.95 -5.16 12.43
N ASP A 150 15.32 -6.43 12.47
CA ASP A 150 14.53 -7.51 13.09
C ASP A 150 15.29 -8.20 14.25
N GLY A 151 16.37 -7.57 14.73
CA GLY A 151 17.29 -8.09 15.74
C GLY A 151 18.32 -9.09 15.19
N ARG A 152 18.18 -9.55 13.94
CA ARG A 152 19.16 -10.44 13.27
C ARG A 152 19.86 -9.75 12.11
N MET A 153 19.12 -8.95 11.37
CA MET A 153 19.58 -8.17 10.23
C MET A 153 19.34 -6.70 10.51
N ARG A 154 20.23 -5.86 9.99
CA ARG A 154 20.02 -4.42 9.90
C ARG A 154 20.15 -3.96 8.46
N LEU A 155 19.22 -3.14 8.03
CA LEU A 155 19.17 -2.58 6.68
C LEU A 155 19.05 -1.07 6.79
N VAL A 156 19.92 -0.35 6.09
CA VAL A 156 19.83 1.11 5.98
C VAL A 156 19.33 1.47 4.60
N SER A 157 18.55 2.54 4.53
CA SER A 157 17.99 3.01 3.28
C SER A 157 17.85 4.53 3.28
N GLY A 158 17.79 5.09 2.07
CA GLY A 158 17.66 6.53 1.91
C GLY A 158 17.52 6.93 0.45
N GLU A 159 17.64 8.23 0.24
CA GLU A 159 17.54 8.84 -1.08
C GLU A 159 18.80 9.64 -1.41
N GLY A 160 19.08 9.76 -2.70
CA GLY A 160 20.12 10.57 -3.30
C GLY A 160 19.65 11.10 -4.65
N ALA A 161 20.41 12.01 -5.24
CA ALA A 161 20.05 12.52 -6.56
C ALA A 161 20.09 11.35 -7.59
N PRO A 162 19.04 11.16 -8.41
CA PRO A 162 19.03 10.10 -9.42
C PRO A 162 20.23 10.22 -10.36
N GLY A 163 20.92 9.11 -10.61
CA GLY A 163 22.12 9.09 -11.46
C GLY A 163 23.32 9.84 -10.88
N SER A 164 23.33 10.15 -9.58
CA SER A 164 24.48 10.77 -8.91
C SER A 164 25.68 9.84 -8.82
N ALA A 165 26.83 10.44 -8.48
CA ALA A 165 27.97 9.68 -8.00
C ALA A 165 27.58 8.77 -6.82
N PRO A 166 28.31 7.66 -6.61
CA PRO A 166 28.11 6.82 -5.44
C PRO A 166 28.25 7.62 -4.14
N ILE A 167 27.38 7.32 -3.17
CA ILE A 167 27.32 7.95 -1.85
C ILE A 167 28.20 7.13 -0.92
N GLU A 168 29.15 7.78 -0.26
CA GLU A 168 29.96 7.15 0.78
C GLU A 168 29.13 6.83 2.01
N LEU A 169 29.30 5.61 2.54
CA LEU A 169 28.65 5.13 3.75
C LEU A 169 29.70 4.57 4.71
N GLN A 170 29.65 4.97 5.97
CA GLN A 170 30.49 4.40 7.02
C GLN A 170 29.61 3.91 8.17
N ALA A 171 29.80 2.67 8.61
CA ALA A 171 29.07 2.09 9.76
C ALA A 171 29.88 0.95 10.37
N GLY A 172 29.83 0.76 11.69
CA GLY A 172 30.57 -0.33 12.35
C GLY A 172 32.09 -0.31 12.14
N GLY A 173 32.67 0.86 11.81
CA GLY A 173 34.08 1.01 11.48
C GLY A 173 34.46 0.64 10.04
N GLU A 174 33.51 0.17 9.23
CA GLU A 174 33.70 -0.12 7.82
C GLU A 174 33.28 1.07 6.94
N THR A 175 33.89 1.18 5.77
CA THR A 175 33.54 2.18 4.74
C THR A 175 33.15 1.48 3.45
N GLY A 176 32.04 1.91 2.86
CA GLY A 176 31.51 1.42 1.60
C GLY A 176 30.90 2.55 0.78
N GLN A 177 30.35 2.19 -0.38
CA GLN A 177 29.70 3.13 -1.30
C GLN A 177 28.38 2.51 -1.77
N VAL A 178 27.33 3.33 -1.89
CA VAL A 178 26.04 2.94 -2.43
C VAL A 178 25.68 3.83 -3.60
N THR A 179 25.14 3.27 -4.68
CA THR A 179 24.68 4.06 -5.83
C THR A 179 23.15 4.11 -5.80
N PRO A 180 22.54 5.30 -5.78
CA PRO A 180 21.10 5.44 -5.93
C PRO A 180 20.60 4.83 -7.24
N ASP A 181 19.45 4.16 -7.19
CA ASP A 181 18.75 3.64 -8.36
C ASP A 181 18.19 4.79 -9.24
N ALA A 182 17.54 4.44 -10.34
CA ALA A 182 16.94 5.43 -11.27
C ALA A 182 15.86 6.31 -10.61
N ALA A 183 15.30 5.88 -9.48
CA ALA A 183 14.36 6.65 -8.67
C ALA A 183 15.05 7.38 -7.50
N GLY A 184 16.38 7.38 -7.46
CA GLY A 184 17.18 8.03 -6.42
C GLY A 184 17.24 7.25 -5.12
N ARG A 185 16.79 5.99 -5.06
CA ARG A 185 16.76 5.22 -3.80
C ARG A 185 17.97 4.31 -3.67
N TRP A 186 18.45 4.15 -2.45
CA TRP A 186 19.52 3.19 -2.15
C TRP A 186 19.19 2.43 -0.86
N SER A 187 19.77 1.24 -0.74
CA SER A 187 19.72 0.45 0.49
C SER A 187 20.98 -0.41 0.64
N LEU A 188 21.41 -0.65 1.87
CA LEU A 188 22.56 -1.48 2.19
C LEU A 188 22.30 -2.29 3.45
N VAL A 189 22.65 -3.58 3.43
CA VAL A 189 22.64 -4.43 4.61
C VAL A 189 23.88 -4.10 5.44
N LEU A 190 23.69 -3.83 6.72
CA LEU A 190 24.78 -3.64 7.67
C LEU A 190 24.95 -4.88 8.55
N PRO A 191 26.15 -5.09 9.12
CA PRO A 191 26.33 -6.02 10.22
C PRO A 191 25.34 -5.72 11.37
N PRO A 192 24.87 -6.76 12.08
CA PRO A 192 24.01 -6.59 13.23
C PRO A 192 24.75 -5.82 14.35
N ALA A 193 24.03 -4.96 15.05
CA ALA A 193 24.53 -4.22 16.21
C ALA A 193 23.43 -4.13 17.26
N ALA A 194 23.79 -4.28 18.54
CA ALA A 194 22.82 -4.34 19.64
C ALA A 194 22.47 -2.97 20.26
N GLY A 195 23.24 -1.92 19.95
CA GLY A 195 23.14 -0.64 20.64
C GLY A 195 23.38 0.54 19.71
N PRO A 196 23.65 1.71 20.30
CA PRO A 196 23.92 2.90 19.51
C PRO A 196 25.03 2.66 18.51
N ASP A 197 24.78 2.97 17.24
CA ASP A 197 25.76 2.84 16.17
C ASP A 197 25.86 4.11 15.36
N ALA A 198 27.09 4.52 15.09
CA ALA A 198 27.38 5.69 14.27
C ALA A 198 27.31 5.28 12.80
N ILE A 199 26.45 5.97 12.06
CA ILE A 199 26.25 5.78 10.63
C ILE A 199 26.52 7.11 9.96
N ARG A 200 27.53 7.17 9.09
CA ARG A 200 27.83 8.34 8.28
C ARG A 200 27.37 8.09 6.84
N VAL A 201 26.58 9.00 6.29
CA VAL A 201 26.08 8.91 4.90
C VAL A 201 26.37 10.23 4.19
N GLY A 202 27.17 10.19 3.12
CA GLY A 202 27.52 11.40 2.35
C GLY A 202 28.14 12.50 3.21
N GLY A 203 28.99 12.11 4.18
CA GLY A 203 29.63 13.03 5.12
C GLY A 203 28.75 13.50 6.29
N ARG A 204 27.48 13.08 6.38
CA ARG A 204 26.56 13.44 7.49
C ARG A 204 26.47 12.33 8.51
N ASP A 205 26.52 12.71 9.79
CA ASP A 205 26.45 11.78 10.92
C ASP A 205 25.05 11.52 11.42
N PHE A 206 24.77 10.25 11.68
CA PHE A 206 23.57 9.75 12.32
C PHE A 206 23.98 8.80 13.43
N VAL A 207 23.22 8.80 14.53
CA VAL A 207 23.39 7.82 15.61
C VAL A 207 22.11 7.02 15.70
N TRP A 208 22.13 5.81 15.15
CA TRP A 208 21.03 4.88 15.31
C TRP A 208 20.95 4.48 16.78
N PRO A 209 19.82 4.61 17.49
CA PRO A 209 19.75 4.39 18.93
C PRO A 209 19.69 2.91 19.34
N GLY A 210 19.80 1.97 18.39
CA GLY A 210 19.55 0.55 18.60
C GLY A 210 18.07 0.18 18.49
N ASP A 211 17.78 -1.10 18.67
CA ASP A 211 16.40 -1.60 18.72
C ASP A 211 15.68 -1.16 20.00
N GLY A 212 14.36 -1.10 19.91
CA GLY A 212 13.50 -0.77 21.05
C GLY A 212 13.37 -1.95 22.02
N PRO A 213 12.84 -1.71 23.23
CA PRO A 213 12.51 -2.79 24.14
C PRO A 213 11.50 -3.75 23.51
N ASP A 214 11.58 -5.02 23.88
CA ASP A 214 10.58 -6.02 23.53
C ASP A 214 9.20 -5.58 24.07
N GLY A 215 8.31 -5.08 23.20
CA GLY A 215 7.02 -4.56 23.64
C GLY A 215 6.12 -4.05 22.51
N ALA A 216 4.80 -4.26 22.69
CA ALA A 216 3.67 -3.96 21.80
C ALA A 216 3.76 -4.52 20.36
N ALA A 217 2.61 -4.58 19.67
CA ALA A 217 2.53 -4.99 18.25
C ALA A 217 2.85 -3.83 17.30
N PHE A 218 2.45 -2.60 17.66
CA PHE A 218 2.83 -1.34 17.03
C PHE A 218 3.07 -0.29 18.12
N SER A 219 4.21 0.39 18.07
CA SER A 219 4.51 1.55 18.93
C SER A 219 5.43 2.54 18.24
N VAL A 220 5.30 3.82 18.60
CA VAL A 220 6.09 4.92 18.06
C VAL A 220 6.61 5.74 19.24
N GLU A 221 7.90 6.02 19.26
CA GLU A 221 8.55 6.84 20.29
C GLU A 221 9.65 7.71 19.70
N ARG A 222 10.00 8.80 20.39
CA ARG A 222 11.25 9.52 20.09
C ARG A 222 12.43 8.71 20.61
N ALA A 223 13.45 8.55 19.79
CA ALA A 223 14.67 7.84 20.15
C ALA A 223 15.87 8.52 19.47
N GLY A 224 16.76 9.12 20.27
CA GLY A 224 17.84 9.95 19.75
C GLY A 224 17.31 11.12 18.91
N THR A 225 17.95 11.39 17.77
CA THR A 225 17.54 12.41 16.79
C THR A 225 16.62 11.81 15.72
N GLY A 226 15.55 11.14 16.16
CA GLY A 226 14.57 10.55 15.26
C GLY A 226 13.41 9.88 15.99
N TRP A 227 12.70 9.05 15.24
CA TRP A 227 11.56 8.26 15.69
C TRP A 227 11.88 6.78 15.58
N ARG A 228 11.65 6.02 16.65
CA ARG A 228 11.66 4.56 16.59
C ARG A 228 10.23 4.06 16.47
N VAL A 229 10.05 3.08 15.59
CA VAL A 229 8.78 2.45 15.29
C VAL A 229 8.93 0.95 15.43
N ASN A 230 8.29 0.36 16.43
CA ASN A 230 8.15 -1.10 16.51
C ASN A 230 6.86 -1.49 15.79
N TRP A 231 6.92 -2.51 14.94
CA TRP A 231 5.77 -2.95 14.17
C TRP A 231 5.88 -4.43 13.76
N SER A 232 4.83 -4.98 13.17
CA SER A 232 4.84 -6.36 12.65
C SER A 232 4.35 -6.43 11.21
N GLY A 233 5.04 -7.24 10.40
CA GLY A 233 4.64 -7.55 9.03
C GLY A 233 3.41 -8.47 8.96
N PRO A 234 2.89 -8.76 7.74
CA PRO A 234 1.77 -9.69 7.57
C PRO A 234 1.98 -11.07 8.18
N ALA A 235 3.23 -11.56 8.20
CA ALA A 235 3.60 -12.86 8.79
C ALA A 235 3.80 -12.81 10.32
N GLY A 236 3.58 -11.66 10.96
CA GLY A 236 3.73 -11.48 12.41
C GLY A 236 5.17 -11.36 12.92
N GLY A 237 6.17 -11.38 12.03
CA GLY A 237 7.56 -11.10 12.38
C GLY A 237 7.72 -9.69 12.92
N ARG A 238 8.38 -9.56 14.08
CA ARG A 238 8.70 -8.27 14.72
C ARG A 238 9.71 -7.51 13.87
N GLN A 239 9.49 -6.20 13.76
CA GLN A 239 10.33 -5.27 13.04
C GLN A 239 10.49 -3.99 13.88
N SER A 240 11.64 -3.35 13.74
CA SER A 240 11.99 -2.06 14.32
C SER A 240 12.49 -1.17 13.18
N THR A 241 11.95 0.02 13.06
CA THR A 241 12.37 1.01 12.06
C THR A 241 12.70 2.31 12.79
N TRP A 242 13.91 2.82 12.60
CA TRP A 242 14.30 4.15 13.07
C TRP A 242 14.33 5.14 11.91
N LEU A 243 13.64 6.26 12.08
CA LEU A 243 13.49 7.33 11.09
C LEU A 243 14.17 8.59 11.62
N PRO A 244 15.37 8.95 11.13
CA PRO A 244 16.05 10.18 11.55
C PRO A 244 15.25 11.43 11.21
N ASP A 245 15.36 12.42 12.09
CA ASP A 245 14.82 13.75 11.88
C ASP A 245 15.55 14.45 10.72
N PRO A 246 14.86 15.28 9.92
CA PRO A 246 15.53 16.24 9.04
C PRO A 246 16.44 17.16 9.89
N ALA A 247 17.58 17.57 9.33
CA ALA A 247 18.43 18.58 9.99
C ALA A 247 17.87 19.99 9.81
#